data_AF-A0A7S2IHV5-F1
#
_entry.id   AF-A0A7S2IHV5-F1
#
_cell.length_a   1.000
_cell.length_b   1.000
_cell.length_c   1.000
_cell.angle_alpha   90.00
_cell.angle_beta   90.00
_cell.angle_gamma   90.00
#
_symmetry.space_group_name_H-M   'P 1'
#
loop_
_entity.id
_entity.type
_entity.pdbx_description
1 polymer ?
#
loop_
_entity_poly.entity_id
_entity_poly.type
_entity_poly.pdbx_seq_one_letter_code
_entity_poly.pdbx_strand_id
1 'polypeptide(L)'
;MVFGLMKLGLPSKKHPAEPPPSAGPSEVQKASAGGGGKGALTVNEFVARSKRQRERGLEPTKPELIAYARYLGIDPIADGDLMWLADEALNAPLPSEWTEHHDNADRVFYYNVQTHASSWTHPLEQLHRDTYKGIVNFRSGDMSKEEQSVELDKLRKRCEDAEREAHKELQAWTEHTDESGQKFYYNREHQRSVWTDPRPARCHALYLQMKALRVLSKHCGQVVNGHIDRPTLGSLDRLGGGGRGKE
;
A
#
# COMPACT_ATOMS: atom_id res chain seq x y z
N MET A 1 40.61 3.56 2.75
CA MET A 1 39.95 3.19 1.48
C MET A 1 39.05 4.34 1.10
N VAL A 2 39.32 4.96 -0.05
CA VAL A 2 38.60 6.14 -0.53
C VAL A 2 37.27 5.66 -1.09
N PHE A 3 36.15 6.00 -0.44
CA PHE A 3 34.83 5.78 -1.01
C PHE A 3 34.74 6.66 -2.27
N GLY A 4 34.76 6.02 -3.43
CA GLY A 4 34.58 6.71 -4.70
C GLY A 4 33.25 7.45 -4.66
N LEU A 5 33.29 8.75 -4.96
CA LEU A 5 32.13 9.59 -5.24
C LEU A 5 31.26 8.88 -6.28
N MET A 6 30.26 8.13 -5.83
CA MET A 6 29.15 7.76 -6.69
C MET A 6 28.48 9.08 -7.04
N LYS A 7 28.45 9.41 -8.33
CA LYS A 7 27.68 10.54 -8.87
C LYS A 7 26.26 10.44 -8.30
N LEU A 8 25.99 11.15 -7.22
CA LEU A 8 24.66 11.65 -6.95
C LEU A 8 24.35 12.47 -8.19
N GLY A 9 23.49 11.93 -9.05
CA GLY A 9 22.81 12.76 -10.02
C GLY A 9 22.16 13.87 -9.20
N LEU A 10 22.78 15.04 -9.17
CA LEU A 10 22.15 16.28 -8.75
C LEU A 10 20.75 16.26 -9.38
N PRO A 11 19.68 16.61 -8.64
CA PRO A 11 18.33 16.54 -9.18
C PRO A 11 18.33 17.24 -10.55
N SER A 12 18.21 16.42 -11.59
CA SER A 12 18.06 16.86 -12.97
C SER A 12 16.95 17.91 -12.96
N LYS A 13 17.14 19.02 -13.69
CA LYS A 13 16.20 20.16 -13.79
C LYS A 13 14.79 19.66 -13.53
N LYS A 14 14.24 19.97 -12.34
CA LYS A 14 12.95 19.42 -11.90
C LYS A 14 11.94 19.72 -13.00
N HIS A 15 11.55 18.71 -13.78
CA HIS A 15 10.33 18.83 -14.55
C HIS A 15 9.24 19.05 -13.51
N PRO A 16 8.52 20.19 -13.57
CA PRO A 16 7.46 20.45 -12.61
C PRO A 16 6.47 19.28 -12.72
N ALA A 17 6.08 18.73 -11.57
CA ALA A 17 5.02 17.72 -11.54
C ALA A 17 3.73 18.43 -11.97
N GLU A 18 3.26 18.15 -13.17
CA GLU A 18 2.01 18.69 -13.67
C GLU A 18 0.88 17.73 -13.33
N PRO A 19 -0.30 18.22 -12.90
CA PRO A 19 -1.44 17.34 -12.71
C PRO A 19 -1.78 16.67 -14.05
N PRO A 20 -2.30 15.43 -14.03
CA PRO A 20 -2.82 14.82 -15.25
C PRO A 20 -3.89 15.74 -15.86
N PRO A 21 -4.11 15.71 -17.18
CA PRO A 21 -5.22 16.43 -17.78
C PRO A 21 -6.48 16.12 -16.96
N SER A 22 -7.31 17.14 -16.71
CA SER A 22 -8.57 16.87 -16.02
C SER A 22 -9.30 15.87 -16.90
N ALA A 23 -9.40 14.63 -16.45
CA ALA A 23 -10.39 13.74 -17.00
C ALA A 23 -11.69 14.52 -16.80
N GLY A 24 -12.31 14.98 -17.89
CA GLY A 24 -13.74 15.29 -17.85
C GLY A 24 -14.43 14.12 -17.16
N PRO A 25 -15.48 14.35 -16.37
CA PRO A 25 -15.90 13.55 -15.21
C PRO A 25 -15.91 12.03 -15.47
N SER A 26 -14.74 11.41 -15.44
CA SER A 26 -14.62 9.96 -15.41
C SER A 26 -14.84 9.59 -13.97
N GLU A 27 -16.08 9.19 -13.69
CA GLU A 27 -16.48 8.44 -12.50
C GLU A 27 -16.50 9.20 -11.17
N VAL A 28 -17.16 10.36 -11.14
CA VAL A 28 -17.71 10.88 -9.88
C VAL A 28 -18.86 9.96 -9.45
N GLN A 29 -18.56 8.81 -8.86
CA GLN A 29 -19.49 8.19 -7.91
C GLN A 29 -19.33 8.95 -6.60
N LYS A 30 -20.18 9.97 -6.45
CA LYS A 30 -20.24 10.85 -5.29
C LYS A 30 -20.20 10.03 -4.00
N ALA A 31 -19.22 10.31 -3.14
CA ALA A 31 -19.27 9.93 -1.74
C ALA A 31 -20.41 10.73 -1.07
N SER A 32 -21.61 10.15 -1.00
CA SER A 32 -22.74 10.76 -0.27
C SER A 32 -22.55 10.53 1.23
N ALA A 33 -21.86 11.44 1.90
CA ALA A 33 -21.94 11.60 3.35
C ALA A 33 -23.08 12.58 3.64
N GLY A 34 -24.15 12.09 4.26
CA GLY A 34 -25.29 12.91 4.65
C GLY A 34 -24.91 14.00 5.65
N GLY A 35 -25.32 15.24 5.37
CA GLY A 35 -25.23 16.37 6.31
C GLY A 35 -24.76 17.67 5.67
N GLY A 36 -25.71 18.48 5.17
CA GLY A 36 -25.64 19.95 5.08
C GLY A 36 -24.43 20.64 4.41
N GLY A 37 -24.59 21.01 3.14
CA GLY A 37 -24.06 22.30 2.63
C GLY A 37 -22.57 22.37 2.27
N LYS A 38 -22.16 21.63 1.24
CA LYS A 38 -21.14 21.94 0.20
C LYS A 38 -21.14 20.73 -0.76
N GLY A 39 -20.84 20.90 -2.04
CA GLY A 39 -20.90 19.81 -3.03
C GLY A 39 -20.16 18.55 -2.55
N ALA A 40 -20.63 17.37 -2.94
CA ALA A 40 -19.98 16.10 -2.59
C ALA A 40 -18.53 16.12 -3.08
N LEU A 41 -17.58 15.85 -2.17
CA LEU A 41 -16.16 15.81 -2.49
C LEU A 41 -15.87 14.72 -3.51
N THR A 42 -14.94 15.01 -4.41
CA THR A 42 -14.27 14.00 -5.23
C THR A 42 -13.39 13.12 -4.33
N VAL A 43 -13.02 11.94 -4.84
CA VAL A 43 -12.14 11.01 -4.12
C VAL A 43 -10.81 11.66 -3.76
N ASN A 44 -10.22 12.44 -4.67
CA ASN A 44 -8.92 13.06 -4.44
C ASN A 44 -8.98 14.22 -3.43
N GLU A 45 -10.08 14.97 -3.38
CA GLU A 45 -10.33 15.93 -2.30
C GLU A 45 -10.52 15.22 -0.95
N PHE A 46 -11.24 14.09 -0.96
CA PHE A 46 -11.45 13.29 0.23
C PHE A 46 -10.13 12.72 0.78
N VAL A 47 -9.28 12.16 -0.07
CA VAL A 47 -7.96 11.62 0.33
C VAL A 47 -7.07 12.74 0.88
N ALA A 48 -6.96 13.87 0.18
CA ALA A 48 -6.18 15.02 0.64
C ALA A 48 -6.65 15.51 2.02
N ARG A 49 -7.96 15.66 2.20
CA ARG A 49 -8.56 16.08 3.48
C ARG A 49 -8.32 15.05 4.59
N SER A 50 -8.47 13.76 4.29
CA SER A 50 -8.29 12.67 5.27
C SER A 50 -6.86 12.63 5.79
N LYS A 51 -5.87 12.80 4.92
CA LYS A 51 -4.45 12.87 5.31
C LYS A 51 -4.18 14.03 6.28
N ARG A 52 -4.65 15.25 5.95
CA ARG A 52 -4.51 16.43 6.83
C ARG A 52 -5.23 16.29 8.17
N GLN A 53 -6.38 15.62 8.18
CA GLN A 53 -7.11 15.32 9.42
C GLN A 53 -6.31 14.37 10.30
N ARG A 54 -5.71 13.34 9.72
CA ARG A 54 -4.87 12.36 10.45
C ARG A 54 -3.59 12.96 11.01
N GLU A 55 -2.96 13.91 10.33
CA GLU A 55 -1.84 14.69 10.90
C GLU A 55 -2.23 15.42 12.20
N ARG A 56 -3.53 15.69 12.39
CA ARG A 56 -4.10 16.28 13.61
C ARG A 56 -4.68 15.23 14.56
N GLY A 57 -4.45 13.94 14.30
CA GLY A 57 -4.98 12.82 15.09
C GLY A 57 -6.48 12.56 14.89
N LEU A 58 -7.07 13.04 13.78
CA LEU A 58 -8.48 12.83 13.47
C LEU A 58 -8.63 11.72 12.43
N GLU A 59 -9.47 10.74 12.74
CA GLU A 59 -9.81 9.66 11.81
C GLU A 59 -11.00 10.03 10.90
N PRO A 60 -11.03 9.50 9.66
CA PRO A 60 -12.19 9.62 8.79
C PRO A 60 -13.45 9.11 9.48
N THR A 61 -14.58 9.77 9.24
CA THR A 61 -15.86 9.31 9.77
C THR A 61 -16.26 7.99 9.11
N LYS A 62 -17.09 7.19 9.80
CA LYS A 62 -17.59 5.92 9.25
C LYS A 62 -18.29 6.07 7.88
N PRO A 63 -19.17 7.09 7.64
CA PRO A 63 -19.76 7.30 6.31
C PRO A 63 -18.74 7.61 5.22
N GLU A 64 -17.69 8.36 5.54
CA GLU A 64 -16.61 8.68 4.61
C GLU A 64 -15.81 7.43 4.23
N LEU A 65 -15.44 6.61 5.22
CA LEU A 65 -14.76 5.34 4.97
C LEU A 65 -15.63 4.38 4.15
N ILE A 66 -16.94 4.33 4.40
CA ILE A 66 -17.91 3.56 3.61
C ILE A 66 -17.93 4.04 2.15
N ALA A 67 -17.92 5.34 1.92
CA ALA A 67 -17.91 5.88 0.57
C ALA A 67 -16.61 5.54 -0.18
N TYR A 68 -15.46 5.60 0.51
CA TYR A 68 -14.18 5.20 -0.06
C TYR A 68 -14.10 3.69 -0.32
N ALA A 69 -14.65 2.86 0.57
CA ALA A 69 -14.79 1.42 0.35
C ALA A 69 -15.57 1.12 -0.93
N ARG A 70 -16.72 1.78 -1.13
CA ARG A 70 -17.50 1.65 -2.37
C ARG A 70 -16.73 2.10 -3.62
N TYR A 71 -15.96 3.18 -3.52
CA TYR A 71 -15.07 3.61 -4.61
C TYR A 71 -14.07 2.51 -4.99
N LEU A 72 -13.51 1.79 -4.02
CA LEU A 72 -12.63 0.64 -4.24
C LEU A 72 -13.36 -0.61 -4.76
N GLY A 73 -14.69 -0.59 -4.80
CA GLY A 73 -15.54 -1.72 -5.18
C GLY A 73 -15.91 -2.65 -4.02
N ILE A 74 -15.59 -2.28 -2.78
CA ILE A 74 -15.92 -3.04 -1.58
C ILE A 74 -17.39 -2.82 -1.23
N ASP A 75 -18.15 -3.90 -1.03
CA ASP A 75 -19.51 -3.82 -0.52
C ASP A 75 -19.49 -3.72 1.02
N PRO A 76 -19.83 -2.55 1.61
CA PRO A 76 -19.77 -2.36 3.06
C PRO A 76 -20.87 -3.11 3.82
N ILE A 77 -21.90 -3.61 3.13
CA ILE A 77 -23.01 -4.37 3.72
C ILE A 77 -22.71 -5.86 3.66
N ALA A 78 -22.34 -6.38 2.48
CA ALA A 78 -22.03 -7.80 2.32
C ALA A 78 -20.65 -8.16 2.91
N ASP A 79 -19.65 -7.31 2.71
CA ASP A 79 -18.24 -7.55 3.04
C ASP A 79 -17.74 -6.58 4.14
N GLY A 80 -18.57 -6.37 5.16
CA GLY A 80 -18.25 -5.47 6.27
C GLY A 80 -16.96 -5.87 7.03
N ASP A 81 -16.59 -7.16 7.02
CA ASP A 81 -15.34 -7.66 7.60
C ASP A 81 -14.10 -7.34 6.74
N LEU A 82 -14.29 -6.85 5.51
CA LEU A 82 -13.23 -6.43 4.59
C LEU A 82 -13.04 -4.91 4.53
N MET A 83 -13.78 -4.14 5.35
CA MET A 83 -13.65 -2.68 5.46
C MET A 83 -12.22 -2.20 5.79
N TRP A 84 -11.40 -3.07 6.40
CA TRP A 84 -9.99 -2.79 6.64
C TRP A 84 -9.21 -2.50 5.36
N LEU A 85 -9.61 -3.03 4.19
CA LEU A 85 -8.93 -2.74 2.92
C LEU A 85 -9.07 -1.27 2.52
N ALA A 86 -10.22 -0.64 2.81
CA ALA A 86 -10.41 0.78 2.58
C ALA A 86 -9.53 1.63 3.48
N ASP A 87 -9.39 1.23 4.75
CA ASP A 87 -8.51 1.93 5.69
C ASP A 87 -7.02 1.78 5.32
N GLU A 88 -6.60 0.57 4.93
CA GLU A 88 -5.24 0.32 4.46
C GLU A 88 -4.92 1.08 3.18
N ALA A 89 -5.89 1.21 2.26
CA ALA A 89 -5.73 1.98 1.02
C ALA A 89 -5.55 3.49 1.29
N LEU A 90 -6.27 4.05 2.27
CA LEU A 90 -6.06 5.44 2.69
C LEU A 90 -4.68 5.67 3.32
N ASN A 91 -4.14 4.64 3.96
CA ASN A 91 -2.84 4.64 4.63
C ASN A 91 -1.71 4.02 3.79
N ALA A 92 -1.97 3.78 2.50
CA ALA A 92 -1.00 3.13 1.64
C ALA A 92 0.23 4.05 1.47
N PRO A 93 1.45 3.56 1.73
CA PRO A 93 2.65 4.31 1.43
C PRO A 93 2.85 4.38 -0.09
N LEU A 94 3.53 5.44 -0.55
CA LEU A 94 3.93 5.52 -1.94
C LEU A 94 5.17 4.65 -2.20
N PRO A 95 5.24 3.98 -3.36
CA PRO A 95 6.49 3.42 -3.84
C PRO A 95 7.54 4.53 -4.04
N SER A 96 8.82 4.18 -3.95
CA SER A 96 9.95 5.14 -3.94
C SER A 96 10.03 6.05 -5.17
N GLU A 97 9.51 5.58 -6.30
CA GLU A 97 9.47 6.27 -7.58
C GLU A 97 8.25 7.18 -7.74
N TRP A 98 7.34 7.22 -6.77
CA TRP A 98 6.16 8.07 -6.78
C TRP A 98 6.25 9.16 -5.71
N THR A 99 5.70 10.32 -6.05
CA THR A 99 5.59 11.49 -5.19
C THR A 99 4.16 12.00 -5.21
N GLU A 100 3.73 12.59 -4.09
CA GLU A 100 2.41 13.21 -3.94
C GLU A 100 2.49 14.71 -4.19
N HIS A 101 1.51 15.24 -4.90
CA HIS A 101 1.39 16.66 -5.22
C HIS A 101 -0.08 17.10 -5.12
N HIS A 102 -0.30 18.40 -5.08
CA HIS A 102 -1.64 19.00 -5.05
C HIS A 102 -1.80 19.93 -6.26
N ASP A 103 -2.96 19.89 -6.90
CA ASP A 103 -3.29 20.85 -7.95
C ASP A 103 -3.80 22.18 -7.37
N ASN A 104 -4.15 23.13 -8.25
CA ASN A 104 -4.66 24.45 -7.84
C ASN A 104 -5.99 24.39 -7.07
N ALA A 105 -6.70 23.25 -7.13
CA ALA A 105 -7.94 23.00 -6.38
C ALA A 105 -7.70 22.17 -5.10
N ASP A 106 -6.43 22.01 -4.69
CA ASP A 106 -6.02 21.24 -3.51
C ASP A 106 -6.42 19.75 -3.59
N ARG A 107 -6.55 19.21 -4.81
CA ARG A 107 -6.78 17.78 -5.06
C ARG A 107 -5.45 17.07 -5.12
N VAL A 108 -5.37 15.91 -4.47
CA VAL A 108 -4.17 15.07 -4.53
C VAL A 108 -4.01 14.44 -5.91
N PHE A 109 -2.77 14.41 -6.40
CA PHE A 109 -2.34 13.59 -7.53
C PHE A 109 -0.95 13.00 -7.27
N TYR A 110 -0.60 11.98 -8.06
CA TYR A 110 0.64 11.23 -7.90
C TYR A 110 1.51 11.39 -9.13
N TYR A 111 2.80 11.61 -8.93
CA TYR A 111 3.78 11.79 -9.99
C TYR A 111 4.89 10.77 -9.88
N ASN A 112 5.11 10.00 -10.95
CA ASN A 112 6.21 9.07 -11.06
C ASN A 112 7.46 9.82 -11.54
N VAL A 113 8.48 9.90 -10.68
CA VAL A 113 9.71 10.66 -10.96
C VAL A 113 10.63 9.98 -11.96
N GLN A 114 10.45 8.68 -12.24
CA GLN A 114 11.25 7.94 -13.21
C GLN A 114 10.64 8.01 -14.62
N THR A 115 9.33 7.86 -14.73
CA THR A 115 8.61 7.86 -16.02
C THR A 115 8.06 9.23 -16.41
N HIS A 116 8.12 10.20 -15.49
CA HIS A 116 7.51 11.52 -15.62
C HIS A 116 5.99 11.49 -15.85
N ALA A 117 5.32 10.40 -15.47
CA ALA A 117 3.87 10.24 -15.61
C ALA A 117 3.12 10.73 -14.37
N SER A 118 1.99 11.41 -14.57
CA SER A 118 1.07 11.81 -13.51
C SER A 118 -0.18 10.93 -13.50
N SER A 119 -0.75 10.70 -12.33
CA SER A 119 -1.96 9.91 -12.12
C SER A 119 -2.87 10.54 -11.07
N TRP A 120 -4.19 10.49 -11.30
CA TRP A 120 -5.19 10.81 -10.28
C TRP A 120 -5.41 9.66 -9.29
N THR A 121 -4.89 8.48 -9.60
CA THR A 121 -5.08 7.22 -8.87
C THR A 121 -3.80 6.86 -8.11
N HIS A 122 -3.94 6.41 -6.86
CA HIS A 122 -2.80 5.98 -6.05
C HIS A 122 -2.12 4.76 -6.70
N PRO A 123 -0.78 4.69 -6.79
CA PRO A 123 -0.08 3.61 -7.50
C PRO A 123 -0.34 2.21 -6.92
N LEU A 124 -0.70 2.11 -5.63
CA LEU A 124 -1.09 0.86 -4.98
C LEU A 124 -2.60 0.63 -4.92
N GLU A 125 -3.43 1.49 -5.52
CA GLU A 125 -4.89 1.31 -5.45
C GLU A 125 -5.33 -0.03 -6.06
N GLN A 126 -4.80 -0.37 -7.23
CA GLN A 126 -5.15 -1.62 -7.92
C GLN A 126 -4.84 -2.84 -7.05
N LEU A 127 -3.74 -2.82 -6.29
CA LEU A 127 -3.38 -3.89 -5.36
C LEU A 127 -4.48 -4.15 -4.32
N HIS A 128 -5.12 -3.09 -3.79
CA HIS A 128 -6.21 -3.22 -2.83
C HIS A 128 -7.47 -3.79 -3.49
N ARG A 129 -7.80 -3.31 -4.69
CA ARG A 129 -8.93 -3.80 -5.49
C ARG A 129 -8.78 -5.28 -5.80
N ASP A 130 -7.58 -5.71 -6.20
CA ASP A 130 -7.29 -7.10 -6.54
C ASP A 130 -7.30 -7.98 -5.28
N THR A 131 -6.80 -7.48 -4.15
CA THR A 131 -6.88 -8.19 -2.87
C THR A 131 -8.34 -8.42 -2.46
N TYR A 132 -9.18 -7.39 -2.55
CA TYR A 132 -10.62 -7.52 -2.29
C TYR A 132 -11.29 -8.56 -3.21
N LYS A 133 -11.11 -8.40 -4.53
CA LYS A 133 -11.68 -9.31 -5.53
C LYS A 133 -11.24 -10.75 -5.31
N GLY A 134 -9.96 -10.97 -5.00
CA GLY A 134 -9.43 -12.29 -4.68
C GLY A 134 -10.12 -12.93 -3.47
N ILE A 135 -10.40 -12.14 -2.42
CA ILE A 135 -11.10 -12.65 -1.23
C ILE A 135 -12.56 -12.99 -1.55
N VAL A 136 -13.29 -12.09 -2.22
CA VAL A 136 -14.71 -12.29 -2.53
C VAL A 136 -14.92 -13.46 -3.50
N ASN A 137 -14.10 -13.56 -4.54
CA ASN A 137 -14.16 -14.68 -5.48
C ASN A 137 -13.89 -16.03 -4.81
N PHE A 138 -12.98 -16.08 -3.83
CA PHE A 138 -12.75 -17.31 -3.07
C PHE A 138 -13.97 -17.69 -2.20
N ARG A 139 -14.67 -16.69 -1.66
CA ARG A 139 -15.83 -16.84 -0.78
C ARG A 139 -17.15 -17.08 -1.50
N SER A 140 -17.27 -16.77 -2.79
CA SER A 140 -18.54 -16.81 -3.54
C SER A 140 -19.19 -18.20 -3.57
N GLY A 141 -18.43 -19.25 -3.24
CA GLY A 141 -18.93 -20.63 -3.19
C GLY A 141 -18.94 -21.33 -4.55
N ASP A 142 -18.42 -20.67 -5.59
CA ASP A 142 -18.27 -21.25 -6.93
C ASP A 142 -17.24 -22.39 -6.97
N MET A 143 -16.39 -22.49 -5.94
CA MET A 143 -15.31 -23.47 -5.82
C MET A 143 -15.66 -24.60 -4.85
N SER A 144 -15.30 -25.84 -5.22
CA SER A 144 -15.34 -26.98 -4.30
C SER A 144 -14.34 -26.82 -3.14
N LYS A 145 -14.51 -27.60 -2.07
CA LYS A 145 -13.61 -27.57 -0.91
C LYS A 145 -12.19 -28.00 -1.29
N GLU A 146 -12.08 -28.95 -2.21
CA GLU A 146 -10.80 -29.43 -2.73
C GLU A 146 -10.09 -28.32 -3.51
N GLU A 147 -10.80 -27.59 -4.38
CA GLU A 147 -10.24 -26.44 -5.11
C GLU A 147 -9.88 -25.29 -4.16
N GLN A 148 -10.72 -25.00 -3.16
CA GLN A 148 -10.42 -24.00 -2.13
C GLN A 148 -9.14 -24.35 -1.36
N SER A 149 -8.96 -25.63 -1.01
CA SER A 149 -7.74 -26.11 -0.34
C SER A 149 -6.50 -25.92 -1.22
N VAL A 150 -6.60 -26.26 -2.51
CA VAL A 150 -5.51 -26.08 -3.48
C VAL A 150 -5.16 -24.60 -3.67
N GLU A 151 -6.15 -23.71 -3.81
CA GLU A 151 -5.87 -22.28 -3.94
C GLU A 151 -5.33 -21.68 -2.64
N LEU A 152 -5.80 -22.13 -1.49
CA LEU A 152 -5.25 -21.69 -0.21
C LEU A 152 -3.79 -22.10 -0.04
N ASP A 153 -3.42 -23.31 -0.44
CA ASP A 153 -2.02 -23.78 -0.44
C ASP A 153 -1.14 -22.95 -1.40
N LYS A 154 -1.64 -22.67 -2.62
CA LYS A 154 -0.95 -21.78 -3.57
C LYS A 154 -0.75 -20.37 -3.00
N LEU A 155 -1.77 -19.81 -2.36
CA LEU A 155 -1.68 -18.49 -1.72
C LEU A 155 -0.70 -18.50 -0.54
N ARG A 156 -0.67 -19.57 0.26
CA ARG A 156 0.30 -19.73 1.34
C ARG A 156 1.73 -19.74 0.81
N LYS A 157 2.02 -20.57 -0.20
CA LYS A 157 3.35 -20.61 -0.85
C LYS A 157 3.76 -19.26 -1.42
N ARG A 158 2.84 -18.57 -2.11
CA ARG A 158 3.09 -17.21 -2.61
C ARG A 158 3.38 -16.22 -1.49
N CYS A 159 2.70 -16.33 -0.35
CA CYS A 159 2.94 -15.49 0.81
C CYS A 159 4.32 -15.77 1.41
N GLU A 160 4.69 -17.04 1.61
CA GLU A 160 6.02 -17.45 2.10
C GLU A 160 7.16 -16.98 1.17
N ASP A 161 6.96 -17.09 -0.14
CA ASP A 161 7.91 -16.61 -1.14
C ASP A 161 8.03 -15.08 -1.11
N ALA A 162 6.90 -14.37 -1.06
CA ALA A 162 6.87 -12.91 -0.97
C ALA A 162 7.49 -12.42 0.34
N GLU A 163 7.28 -13.13 1.46
CA GLU A 163 7.95 -12.87 2.73
C GLU A 163 9.45 -12.98 2.54
N ARG A 164 9.97 -14.11 2.05
CA ARG A 164 11.40 -14.32 1.87
C ARG A 164 12.05 -13.26 0.97
N GLU A 165 11.40 -12.92 -0.15
CA GLU A 165 11.89 -11.87 -1.04
C GLU A 165 11.85 -10.49 -0.39
N ALA A 166 10.79 -10.18 0.36
CA ALA A 166 10.72 -8.94 1.12
C ALA A 166 11.83 -8.87 2.18
N HIS A 167 12.08 -9.95 2.93
CA HIS A 167 13.19 -9.98 3.90
C HIS A 167 14.52 -9.66 3.23
N LYS A 168 14.82 -10.33 2.12
CA LYS A 168 16.06 -10.12 1.36
C LYS A 168 16.16 -8.67 0.85
N GLU A 169 15.10 -8.16 0.22
CA GLU A 169 15.07 -6.80 -0.32
C GLU A 169 15.21 -5.76 0.79
N LEU A 170 14.49 -5.90 1.89
CA LEU A 170 14.52 -4.97 3.02
C LEU A 170 15.90 -4.91 3.68
N GLN A 171 16.59 -6.05 3.82
CA GLN A 171 17.95 -6.14 4.34
C GLN A 171 19.00 -5.56 3.38
N ALA A 172 18.72 -5.55 2.07
CA ALA A 172 19.63 -4.97 1.08
C ALA A 172 19.71 -3.43 1.15
N TRP A 173 18.69 -2.77 1.71
CA TRP A 173 18.62 -1.32 1.82
C TRP A 173 19.17 -0.79 3.15
N THR A 174 20.03 0.22 3.08
CA THR A 174 20.61 0.91 4.23
C THR A 174 20.34 2.41 4.17
N GLU A 175 20.03 3.01 5.31
CA GLU A 175 19.86 4.46 5.44
C GLU A 175 21.21 5.14 5.63
N HIS A 176 21.41 6.25 4.94
CA HIS A 176 22.59 7.10 5.01
C HIS A 176 22.17 8.56 5.02
N THR A 177 23.13 9.45 5.27
CA THR A 177 22.92 10.90 5.27
C THR A 177 24.03 11.56 4.47
N ASP A 178 23.67 12.54 3.64
CA ASP A 178 24.65 13.32 2.91
C ASP A 178 25.26 14.46 3.77
N GLU A 179 26.16 15.25 3.18
CA GLU A 179 26.81 16.37 3.86
C GLU A 179 25.83 17.47 4.32
N SER A 180 24.65 17.53 3.73
CA SER A 180 23.60 18.51 4.08
C SER A 180 22.67 18.02 5.19
N GLY A 181 22.85 16.80 5.68
CA GLY A 181 21.93 16.17 6.63
C GLY A 181 20.72 15.51 5.97
N GLN A 182 20.67 15.44 4.63
CA GLN A 182 19.56 14.84 3.91
C GLN A 182 19.72 13.32 3.89
N LYS A 183 18.67 12.61 4.31
CA LYS A 183 18.64 11.15 4.28
C LYS A 183 18.52 10.63 2.85
N PHE A 184 19.23 9.55 2.57
CA PHE A 184 19.08 8.74 1.36
C PHE A 184 19.23 7.25 1.69
N TYR A 185 18.76 6.40 0.79
CA TYR A 185 18.73 4.96 0.97
C TYR A 185 19.58 4.29 -0.10
N TYR A 186 20.51 3.43 0.30
CA TYR A 186 21.42 2.72 -0.57
C TYR A 186 21.13 1.21 -0.56
N ASN A 187 20.89 0.65 -1.75
CA ASN A 187 20.77 -0.79 -1.96
C ASN A 187 22.14 -1.39 -2.27
N ARG A 188 22.62 -2.29 -1.40
CA ARG A 188 23.94 -2.91 -1.52
C ARG A 188 24.03 -3.96 -2.62
N GLU A 189 22.93 -4.65 -2.91
CA GLU A 189 22.86 -5.70 -3.93
C GLU A 189 22.89 -5.12 -5.35
N HIS A 190 22.16 -4.03 -5.59
CA HIS A 190 22.02 -3.38 -6.89
C HIS A 190 22.91 -2.15 -7.06
N GLN A 191 23.68 -1.80 -6.02
CA GLN A 191 24.58 -0.65 -5.99
C GLN A 191 23.91 0.66 -6.44
N ARG A 192 22.71 0.93 -5.92
CA ARG A 192 21.92 2.11 -6.27
C ARG A 192 21.47 2.88 -5.04
N SER A 193 21.38 4.20 -5.18
CA SER A 193 20.81 5.09 -4.17
C SER A 193 19.47 5.65 -4.62
N VAL A 194 18.56 5.86 -3.66
CA VAL A 194 17.28 6.56 -3.85
C VAL A 194 17.06 7.53 -2.69
N TRP A 195 16.30 8.59 -2.93
CA TRP A 195 16.02 9.61 -1.91
C TRP A 195 14.80 9.27 -1.03
N THR A 196 13.94 8.37 -1.49
CA THR A 196 12.73 7.91 -0.78
C THR A 196 12.91 6.48 -0.35
N ASP A 197 12.57 6.16 0.90
CA ASP A 197 12.65 4.79 1.42
C ASP A 197 11.76 3.85 0.57
N PRO A 198 12.33 2.83 -0.11
CA PRO A 198 11.54 1.91 -0.93
C PRO A 198 10.84 0.82 -0.11
N ARG A 199 11.20 0.68 1.17
CA ARG A 199 10.76 -0.40 2.04
C ARG A 199 9.28 -0.35 2.44
N PRO A 200 8.67 0.82 2.76
CA PRO A 200 7.29 0.88 3.23
C PRO A 200 6.27 0.29 2.24
N ALA A 201 6.38 0.60 0.93
CA ALA A 201 5.49 0.05 -0.09
C ALA A 201 5.60 -1.47 -0.22
N ARG A 202 6.82 -2.02 -0.10
CA ARG A 202 7.06 -3.47 -0.09
C ARG A 202 6.43 -4.13 1.14
N CYS A 203 6.65 -3.57 2.32
CA CYS A 203 6.04 -4.06 3.56
C CYS A 203 4.51 -4.02 3.51
N HIS A 204 3.94 -2.98 2.92
CA HIS A 204 2.50 -2.83 2.78
C HIS A 204 1.91 -3.89 1.84
N ALA A 205 2.54 -4.15 0.68
CA ALA A 205 2.09 -5.20 -0.23
C ALA A 205 2.11 -6.59 0.42
N LEU A 206 3.18 -6.90 1.14
CA LEU A 206 3.28 -8.15 1.91
C LEU A 206 2.20 -8.23 3.00
N TYR A 207 1.97 -7.14 3.74
CA TYR A 207 0.94 -7.09 4.77
C TYR A 207 -0.46 -7.41 4.23
N LEU A 208 -0.83 -6.85 3.07
CA LEU A 208 -2.12 -7.15 2.44
C LEU A 208 -2.25 -8.65 2.10
N GLN A 209 -1.18 -9.27 1.58
CA GLN A 209 -1.15 -10.70 1.27
C GLN A 209 -1.31 -11.56 2.53
N MET A 210 -0.55 -11.28 3.60
CA MET A 210 -0.65 -12.00 4.87
C MET A 210 -2.05 -11.90 5.48
N LYS A 211 -2.64 -10.68 5.47
CA LYS A 211 -3.96 -10.44 6.03
C LYS A 211 -5.06 -11.10 5.21
N ALA A 212 -4.97 -11.06 3.87
CA ALA A 212 -5.86 -11.80 2.98
C ALA A 212 -5.76 -13.31 3.21
N LEU A 213 -4.55 -13.87 3.27
CA LEU A 213 -4.35 -15.29 3.57
C LEU A 213 -5.01 -15.70 4.89
N ARG A 214 -4.87 -14.88 5.93
CA ARG A 214 -5.53 -15.12 7.21
C ARG A 214 -7.05 -15.11 7.11
N VAL A 215 -7.62 -14.17 6.35
CA VAL A 215 -9.06 -14.10 6.11
C VAL A 215 -9.56 -15.36 5.43
N LEU A 216 -8.84 -15.85 4.42
CA LEU A 216 -9.19 -17.06 3.67
C LEU A 216 -8.99 -18.35 4.49
N SER A 217 -7.89 -18.46 5.24
CA SER A 217 -7.66 -19.57 6.17
C SER A 217 -8.79 -19.70 7.20
N LYS A 218 -9.25 -18.57 7.77
CA LYS A 218 -10.40 -18.56 8.67
C LYS A 218 -11.69 -19.02 7.99
N HIS A 219 -11.91 -18.61 6.74
CA HIS A 219 -13.08 -19.04 5.96
C HIS A 219 -13.08 -20.56 5.74
N CYS A 220 -11.91 -21.18 5.54
CA CYS A 220 -11.75 -22.64 5.45
C CYS A 220 -11.74 -23.37 6.80
N GLY A 221 -12.02 -22.68 7.93
CA GLY A 221 -12.04 -23.27 9.26
C GLY A 221 -10.66 -23.57 9.86
N GLN A 222 -9.58 -23.02 9.30
CA GLN A 222 -8.22 -23.17 9.85
C GLN A 222 -7.99 -22.17 11.00
N VAL A 223 -7.48 -22.64 12.13
CA VAL A 223 -7.09 -21.78 13.27
C VAL A 223 -5.75 -21.12 12.96
N VAL A 224 -5.79 -19.81 12.67
CA VAL A 224 -4.58 -18.98 12.51
C VAL A 224 -4.37 -18.20 13.81
N ASN A 225 -3.51 -18.74 14.69
CA ASN A 225 -3.10 -18.11 15.95
C ASN A 225 -2.01 -17.06 15.70
N GLY A 226 -2.11 -15.89 16.36
CA GLY A 226 -1.14 -14.78 16.27
C GLY A 226 -1.74 -13.47 15.76
N HIS A 227 -1.20 -12.32 16.13
CA HIS A 227 -1.55 -11.03 15.53
C HIS A 227 -0.76 -10.86 14.22
N ILE A 228 -1.36 -10.30 13.17
CA ILE A 228 -0.61 -9.95 11.95
C ILE A 228 -0.23 -8.49 12.08
N ASP A 229 0.99 -8.27 12.55
CA ASP A 229 1.62 -6.96 12.55
C ASP A 229 2.10 -6.61 11.14
N ARG A 230 2.07 -5.32 10.81
CA ARG A 230 2.72 -4.83 9.58
C ARG A 230 4.22 -5.16 9.66
N PRO A 231 4.81 -5.80 8.64
CA PRO A 231 6.23 -6.08 8.63
C PRO A 231 7.03 -4.79 8.79
N THR A 232 7.85 -4.74 9.83
CA THR A 232 8.87 -3.70 10.02
C THR A 232 10.24 -4.33 9.93
N LEU A 233 11.27 -3.51 9.69
CA LEU A 233 12.66 -3.98 9.65
C LEU A 233 13.03 -4.85 10.87
N GLY A 234 12.54 -4.51 12.06
CA GLY A 234 12.82 -5.25 13.30
C GLY A 234 11.85 -6.40 13.63
N SER A 235 10.73 -6.54 12.93
CA SER A 235 9.76 -7.63 13.13
C SER A 235 10.13 -8.86 12.29
N LEU A 236 10.66 -8.63 11.09
CA LEU A 236 11.07 -9.66 10.13
C LEU A 236 12.28 -10.49 10.62
N ASP A 237 13.17 -9.91 11.43
CA ASP A 237 14.28 -10.66 12.05
C ASP A 237 13.81 -11.74 13.05
N ARG A 238 12.59 -11.65 13.60
CA ARG A 238 12.07 -12.63 14.58
C ARG A 238 11.40 -13.84 13.93
N LEU A 239 10.96 -13.74 12.68
CA LEU A 239 10.28 -14.83 11.98
C LEU A 239 11.26 -15.84 11.35
N GLY A 240 12.54 -15.49 11.22
CA GLY A 240 13.62 -16.40 10.78
C GLY A 240 14.28 -17.22 11.89
N GLY A 241 13.88 -17.05 13.16
CA GLY A 241 14.55 -17.64 14.33
C GLY A 241 13.88 -18.87 14.94
N GLY A 242 12.84 -19.42 14.32
CA GLY A 242 12.07 -20.55 14.85
C GLY A 242 12.57 -21.91 14.37
N GLY A 243 13.80 -22.29 14.72
CA GLY A 243 14.31 -23.62 14.35
C GLY A 243 15.76 -23.88 14.71
N ARG A 244 16.12 -23.84 15.99
CA ARG A 244 17.29 -24.56 16.50
C ARG A 244 17.16 -24.83 18.01
N GLY A 245 16.75 -26.05 18.30
CA GLY A 245 16.73 -26.74 19.59
C GLY A 245 15.98 -28.05 19.35
N LYS A 246 16.52 -29.24 19.54
CA LYS A 246 17.69 -29.71 20.30
C LYS A 246 18.19 -31.00 19.64
N GLU A 247 19.51 -31.19 19.64
CA GLU A 247 20.20 -32.41 20.11
C GLU A 247 21.68 -32.08 20.28
#